data_AF-A0A2Z4EKF3-F1
#
_entry.id   AF-A0A2Z4EKF3-F1
#
_cell.length_a   1.000
_cell.length_b   1.000
_cell.length_c   1.000
_cell.angle_alpha   90.00
_cell.angle_beta   90.00
_cell.angle_gamma   90.00
#
_symmetry.space_group_name_H-M   'P 1'
#
loop_
_entity.id
_entity.type
_entity.pdbx_description
1 polymer ?
#
loop_
_entity_poly.entity_id
_entity_poly.type
_entity_poly.pdbx_seq_one_letter_code
_entity_poly.pdbx_strand_id
1 'polypeptide(L)' 'KKYAAFLASEAVIKQIPRLLGPGLNKAGKFPTLVSHNDKLEEK' A
#
# COMPACT_ATOMS: atom_id res chain seq x y z
N LYS A 1 -14.04 4.51 7.89
CA LYS A 1 -13.53 3.16 7.49
C LYS A 1 -13.98 2.84 6.06
N LYS A 2 -13.53 3.59 5.05
CA LYS A 2 -14.04 3.48 3.67
C LYS A 2 -13.32 2.41 2.83
N TYR A 3 -12.07 2.12 3.16
CA TYR A 3 -11.23 1.14 2.44
C TYR A 3 -10.67 0.11 3.43
N ALA A 4 -10.63 -1.16 3.01
CA ALA A 4 -10.15 -2.27 3.82
C ALA A 4 -8.63 -2.44 3.74
N ALA A 5 -8.09 -2.40 2.51
CA ALA A 5 -6.66 -2.55 2.21
C ALA A 5 -6.21 -1.50 1.18
N PHE A 6 -4.89 -1.38 1.00
CA PHE A 6 -4.27 -0.49 0.03
C PHE A 6 -3.22 -1.26 -0.78
N LEU A 7 -3.04 -0.85 -2.03
CA LEU A 7 -2.03 -1.39 -2.94
C LEU A 7 -1.15 -0.24 -3.42
N ALA A 8 0.15 -0.49 -3.57
CA ALA A 8 1.10 0.51 -4.02
C ALA A 8 2.13 -0.11 -4.96
N SER A 9 2.47 0.61 -6.03
CA SER A 9 3.54 0.22 -6.95
C SER A 9 4.91 0.35 -6.30
N GLU A 10 5.91 -0.34 -6.87
CA GLU A 10 7.27 -0.36 -6.33
C GLU A 10 7.92 1.03 -6.20
N ALA A 11 7.64 1.92 -7.15
CA ALA A 11 8.14 3.29 -7.13
C ALA A 11 7.57 4.11 -5.96
N VAL A 12 6.31 3.85 -5.57
CA VAL A 12 5.57 4.65 -4.60
C VAL A 12 5.67 4.06 -3.20
N ILE A 13 5.64 2.74 -3.04
CA ILE A 13 5.63 2.07 -1.72
C ILE A 13 6.84 2.44 -0.86
N LYS A 14 8.00 2.73 -1.48
CA LYS A 14 9.22 3.15 -0.80
C LYS A 14 9.12 4.57 -0.21
N GLN A 15 8.24 5.41 -0.75
CA GLN A 15 8.00 6.78 -0.28
C GLN A 15 6.95 6.84 0.84
N ILE A 16 6.05 5.85 0.91
CA ILE A 16 4.94 5.79 1.87
C ILE A 16 5.41 5.79 3.35
N PRO A 17 6.44 5.02 3.77
CA PRO A 17 6.93 5.06 5.15
C PRO A 17 7.30 6.46 5.62
N ARG A 18 7.93 7.27 4.76
CA ARG A 18 8.38 8.63 5.11
C ARG A 18 7.21 9.60 5.26
N LEU A 19 6.20 9.50 4.40
CA LEU A 19 5.08 10.46 4.35
C LEU A 19 3.91 10.05 5.25
N LEU A 20 3.66 8.76 5.38
CA LEU A 20 2.43 8.21 5.97
C LEU A 20 2.70 7.07 6.97
N GLY A 21 3.96 6.80 7.30
CA GLY A 21 4.38 5.69 8.17
C GLY A 21 3.61 5.59 9.49
N PRO A 22 3.54 6.67 10.31
CA PRO A 22 2.85 6.60 11.61
C PRO A 22 1.35 6.34 11.49
N GLY A 23 0.69 6.93 10.48
CA GLY A 23 -0.76 6.82 10.28
C GLY A 23 -1.19 5.46 9.74
N LEU A 24 -0.48 4.93 8.74
CA LEU A 24 -0.82 3.66 8.10
C LEU A 24 -0.41 2.43 8.93
N ASN A 25 0.73 2.48 9.64
CA ASN A 25 1.12 1.39 10.56
C ASN A 25 0.15 1.30 11.75
N LYS A 26 -0.22 2.43 12.35
CA LYS A 26 -1.17 2.44 13.48
C LYS A 26 -2.58 2.00 13.07
N ALA A 27 -2.97 2.23 11.82
CA ALA A 27 -4.24 1.76 11.27
C ALA A 27 -4.23 0.28 10.86
N GLY A 28 -3.06 -0.39 10.87
CA GLY A 28 -2.89 -1.77 10.41
C GLY A 28 -3.16 -1.95 8.91
N LYS A 29 -2.98 -0.89 8.11
CA LYS A 29 -3.32 -0.86 6.68
C LYS A 29 -2.13 -0.43 5.83
N PHE A 30 -0.98 -1.03 6.10
CA PHE A 30 0.19 -0.77 5.26
C PHE A 30 -0.09 -1.31 3.84
N PRO A 31 0.22 -0.56 2.77
CA PRO A 31 -0.08 -1.01 1.42
C PRO A 31 0.72 -2.25 1.02
N THR A 32 0.08 -3.17 0.31
CA THR A 32 0.76 -4.32 -0.30
C THR A 32 1.42 -3.91 -1.61
N LEU A 33 2.61 -4.44 -1.89
CA LEU A 33 3.35 -4.19 -3.12
C LEU A 33 2.62 -4.83 -4.32
N VAL A 34 2.49 -4.07 -5.41
CA VAL A 34 2.03 -4.57 -6.71
C VAL A 34 3.07 -4.26 -7.80
N SER A 35 3.41 -5.29 -8.58
CA SER A 35 4.27 -5.19 -9.76
C SER A 35 3.42 -4.87 -11.02
N HIS A 36 4.03 -4.32 -12.07
CA HIS A 36 3.36 -4.09 -13.35
C HIS A 36 2.88 -5.38 -14.03
N ASN A 37 3.50 -6.51 -13.72
CA ASN A 37 3.11 -7.82 -14.26
C ASN A 37 2.05 -8.53 -13.41
N ASP A 38 1.69 -7.98 -12.24
CA ASP A 38 0.68 -8.59 -11.38
C ASP A 38 -0.72 -8.26 -11.89
N LYS A 39 -1.59 -9.27 -11.96
CA LYS A 39 -3.02 -9.03 -12.20
C LYS A 39 -3.65 -8.43 -10.96
N LEU A 40 -4.13 -7.20 -11.09
CA LEU A 40 -4.77 -6.48 -9.99
C LEU A 40 -6.07 -7.14 -9.52
N GLU A 41 -6.73 -7.90 -10.39
CA GLU A 41 -7.97 -8.61 -10.12
C GLU A 41 -7.79 -9.79 -9.14
N GLU A 42 -6.57 -10.31 -9.01
CA GLU A 42 -6.24 -11.46 -8.16
C GLU A 42 -5.68 -11.05 -6.77
N LYS A 43 -5.71 -9.75 -6.43
CA LYS A 43 -5.10 -9.16 -5.23
C LYS A 43 -6.12 -8.44 -4.35
#